data_AF-A0A522H9Q0-F1
#
_entry.id   AF-A0A522H9Q0-F1
#
_cell.length_a   1.000
_cell.length_b   1.000
_cell.length_c   1.000
_cell.angle_alpha   90.00
_cell.angle_beta   90.00
_cell.angle_gamma   90.00
#
_symmetry.space_group_name_H-M   'P 1'
#
loop_
_entity.id
_entity.type
_entity.pdbx_description
1 polymer ?
#
loop_
_entity_poly.entity_id
_entity_poly.type
_entity_poly.pdbx_seq_one_letter_code
_entity_poly.pdbx_strand_id
1 'polypeptide(L)' 'DLIVLDDASPLLAARNEQSVLDSFLFAGNTPLVRDVMCAGQWVVRNFLHRDEARIAARYRTVVEKLASR' A
#
# COMPACT_ATOMS: atom_id res chain seq x y z
N ASP A 1 12.74 -3.64 8.66
CA ASP A 1 11.64 -3.41 7.71
C ASP A 1 10.32 -3.53 8.45
N LEU A 2 9.36 -2.65 8.16
CA LEU A 2 8.07 -2.62 8.85
C LEU A 2 6.96 -2.02 7.97
N ILE A 3 5.73 -2.28 8.37
CA ILE A 3 4.51 -1.69 7.82
C ILE A 3 3.71 -1.02 8.93
N VAL A 4 2.93 -0.01 8.59
CA VAL A 4 1.96 0.63 9.48
C VAL A 4 0.57 0.41 8.91
N LEU A 5 -0.33 -0.13 9.74
CA LEU A 5 -1.72 -0.30 9.36
C LEU A 5 -2.50 1.01 9.56
N ASP A 6 -3.53 1.20 8.75
CA ASP A 6 -4.40 2.37 8.82
C ASP A 6 -5.40 2.26 9.98
N ASP A 7 -5.07 2.91 11.09
CA ASP A 7 -5.91 2.98 12.30
C ASP A 7 -7.23 3.73 12.10
N ALA A 8 -7.36 4.53 11.04
CA ALA A 8 -8.61 5.16 10.64
C ALA A 8 -9.56 4.20 9.91
N SER A 9 -9.10 3.00 9.52
CA SER A 9 -9.93 2.05 8.78
C SER A 9 -11.06 1.49 9.65
N PRO A 10 -12.32 1.51 9.18
CA PRO A 10 -13.45 0.88 9.87
C PRO A 10 -13.24 -0.61 10.14
N LEU A 11 -12.39 -1.29 9.35
CA LEU A 11 -12.07 -2.70 9.52
C LEU A 11 -11.25 -2.97 10.80
N LEU A 12 -10.53 -1.96 11.29
CA LEU A 12 -9.74 -2.02 12.52
C LEU A 12 -10.47 -1.39 13.71
N ALA A 13 -11.66 -0.81 13.49
CA ALA A 13 -12.44 -0.23 14.57
C ALA A 13 -12.76 -1.28 15.64
N ALA A 14 -12.46 -0.95 16.90
CA ALA A 14 -12.66 -1.80 18.07
C ALA A 14 -11.93 -3.16 18.03
N ARG A 15 -10.94 -3.34 17.14
CA ARG A 15 -10.07 -4.52 17.13
C ARG A 15 -8.95 -4.34 18.15
N ASN A 16 -8.67 -5.41 18.88
CA ASN A 16 -7.49 -5.49 19.74
C ASN A 16 -6.28 -6.03 18.95
N GLU A 17 -5.09 -5.98 19.54
CA GLU A 17 -3.84 -6.44 18.92
C GLU A 17 -3.91 -7.89 18.40
N GLN A 18 -4.70 -8.76 19.05
CA GLN A 18 -4.85 -10.15 18.65
C GLN A 18 -5.69 -10.29 17.36
N SER A 19 -6.72 -9.47 17.20
CA SER A 19 -7.70 -9.54 16.10
C SER A 19 -7.37 -8.61 14.92
N VAL A 20 -6.39 -7.73 15.08
CA VAL A 20 -5.91 -6.84 14.01
C VAL A 20 -5.29 -7.65 12.87
N LEU A 21 -4.59 -8.75 13.18
CA LEU A 21 -3.95 -9.62 12.18
C LEU A 21 -4.98 -10.37 11.36
N ASP A 22 -6.04 -10.88 11.98
CA ASP A 22 -7.12 -11.56 11.27
C ASP A 22 -7.83 -10.60 10.30
N SER A 23 -8.07 -9.36 10.75
CA SER A 23 -8.67 -8.32 9.91
C SER A 23 -7.75 -7.95 8.75
N PHE A 24 -6.44 -7.83 9.00
CA PHE A 24 -5.44 -7.58 7.97
C PHE A 24 -5.36 -8.69 6.91
N LEU A 25 -5.39 -9.95 7.33
CA LEU A 25 -5.22 -11.10 6.44
C LEU A 25 -6.50 -11.48 5.69
N PHE A 26 -7.67 -11.33 6.31
CA PHE A 26 -8.91 -11.93 5.81
C PHE A 26 -9.99 -10.91 5.39
N ALA A 27 -9.91 -9.63 5.75
CA ALA A 27 -10.90 -8.62 5.36
C ALA A 27 -10.62 -7.97 3.97
N GLY A 28 -9.98 -8.73 3.07
CA GLY A 28 -9.10 -8.30 1.98
C GLY A 28 -9.66 -7.50 0.80
N ASN A 29 -10.63 -6.60 0.98
CA ASN A 29 -11.13 -5.73 -0.09
C ASN A 29 -10.71 -4.26 0.05
N THR A 30 -9.99 -3.88 1.10
CA THR A 30 -9.54 -2.50 1.31
C THR A 30 -8.07 -2.48 1.74
N PRO A 31 -7.22 -1.62 1.15
CA PRO A 31 -5.83 -1.50 1.55
C PRO A 31 -5.73 -1.02 3.00
N LEU A 32 -5.16 -1.87 3.86
CA LEU A 32 -4.91 -1.54 5.27
C LEU A 32 -3.48 -1.07 5.52
N VAL A 33 -2.54 -1.32 4.61
CA VAL A 33 -1.14 -0.87 4.76
C VAL A 33 -1.04 0.58 4.31
N ARG A 34 -0.85 1.49 5.27
CA ARG A 34 -0.74 2.94 5.04
C ARG A 34 0.70 3.37 4.76
N ASP A 35 1.65 2.91 5.57
CA ASP A 35 3.06 3.31 5.47
C ASP A 35 3.96 2.07 5.40
N VAL A 36 5.07 2.15 4.66
CA VAL A 36 6.04 1.07 4.50
C VAL A 36 7.45 1.62 4.63
N MET A 37 8.26 0.96 5.46
CA MET A 37 9.69 1.24 5.61
C MET A 37 10.53 0.02 5.23
N CYS A 38 11.48 0.24 4.31
CA CYS A 38 12.46 -0.76 3.88
C CYS A 38 13.86 -0.21 4.10
N ALA A 39 14.75 -0.99 4.72
CA ALA A 39 16.13 -0.58 5.02
C ALA A 39 16.24 0.79 5.73
N GLY A 40 15.32 1.07 6.67
CA GLY A 40 15.28 2.35 7.40
C GLY A 40 14.73 3.54 6.60
N GLN A 41 14.29 3.33 5.36
CA GLN A 41 13.76 4.37 4.49
C GLN A 41 12.25 4.22 4.32
N TRP A 42 11.49 5.29 4.55
CA TRP A 42 10.07 5.33 4.22
C TRP A 42 9.89 5.35 2.70
N VAL A 43 9.36 4.27 2.14
CA VAL A 43 9.13 4.10 0.70
C VAL A 43 7.68 4.40 0.30
N VAL A 44 6.74 4.12 1.21
CA VAL A 44 5.32 4.48 1.12
C VAL A 44 4.95 5.30 2.34
N ARG A 45 4.25 6.42 2.13
CA ARG A 45 3.64 7.23 3.19
C ARG A 45 2.23 7.63 2.81
N ASN A 46 1.29 7.54 3.74
CA ASN A 46 -0.11 7.89 3.50
C ASN A 46 -0.67 7.24 2.20
N PHE A 47 -0.42 5.94 2.04
CA PHE A 47 -0.79 5.13 0.86
C PHE A 47 -0.08 5.49 -0.45
N LEU A 48 0.83 6.45 -0.46
CA LEU A 48 1.51 6.92 -1.67
C LEU A 48 2.97 6.50 -1.68
N HIS A 49 3.40 5.84 -2.77
CA HIS A 49 4.81 5.51 -2.96
C HIS A 49 5.56 6.75 -3.45
N ARG A 50 6.76 7.00 -2.93
CA ARG A 50 7.56 8.21 -3.26
C ARG A 50 7.82 8.43 -4.75
N ASP A 51 7.85 7.35 -5.53
CA ASP A 51 8.11 7.33 -6.97
C ASP A 51 6.87 7.01 -7.83
N GLU A 52 5.68 6.93 -7.24
CA GLU A 52 4.46 6.42 -7.89
C GLU A 52 4.18 7.09 -9.24
N ALA A 53 4.12 8.42 -9.28
CA ALA A 53 3.82 9.18 -10.50
C ALA A 53 4.86 8.91 -11.61
N ARG A 54 6.14 8.87 -11.25
CA ARG A 54 7.25 8.62 -12.20
C ARG A 54 7.17 7.21 -12.77
N ILE A 55 6.86 6.22 -11.94
CA ILE A 55 6.73 4.82 -12.34
C ILE A 55 5.51 4.65 -13.24
N ALA A 56 4.36 5.20 -12.86
CA ALA A 56 3.12 5.14 -13.63
C ALA A 56 3.27 5.76 -15.03
N ALA A 57 3.89 6.94 -15.13
CA ALA A 57 4.15 7.58 -16.41
C ALA A 57 5.03 6.72 -17.33
N ARG A 58 6.13 6.19 -16.80
CA ARG A 58 7.04 5.30 -17.56
C ARG A 58 6.34 4.01 -18.00
N TYR A 59 5.57 3.40 -17.11
CA TYR A 59 4.80 2.20 -17.41
C TYR A 59 3.83 2.45 -18.57
N ARG A 60 3.04 3.52 -18.49
CA ARG A 60 2.09 3.91 -19.53
C ARG A 60 2.77 4.09 -20.89
N THR A 61 3.86 4.87 -20.95
CA THR A 61 4.61 5.08 -22.20
C THR A 61 5.11 3.77 -22.80
N VAL A 62 5.56 2.82 -21.98
CA VAL A 62 6.03 1.51 -22.48
C VAL A 62 4.87 0.67 -23.00
N VAL A 63 3.76 0.61 -22.29
CA VAL A 63 2.57 -0.15 -22.72
C VAL A 63 2.01 0.40 -24.03
N GLU A 64 1.91 1.73 -24.17
CA GLU A 64 1.46 2.37 -25.41
C GLU A 64 2.37 2.00 -26.60
N LYS A 65 3.69 1.97 -26.41
CA LYS A 65 4.64 1.54 -27.45
C LYS A 65 4.55 0.06 -27.81
N LEU A 66 4.18 -0.79 -26.85
CA LEU A 66 4.01 -2.22 -27.08
C LEU A 66 2.68 -2.52 -27.79
N ALA A 67 1.62 -1.79 -27.46
CA ALA A 67 0.30 -1.94 -28.07
C ALA A 67 0.23 -1.37 -29.50
N SER A 68 1.12 -0.43 -29.85
CA SER A 68 1.20 0.16 -31.19
C SER A 68 2.08 -0.63 -32.17
N ARG A 69 2.56 -1.82 -31.78
CA ARG A 69 3.29 -2.76 -32.63
C ARG A 69 2.36 -3.88 -33.07
#